data_AF-A0A1S3DPN5-F1
#
_entry.id   AF-A0A1S3DPN5-F1
#
_cell.length_a   1.000
_cell.length_b   1.000
_cell.length_c   1.000
_cell.angle_alpha   90.00
_cell.angle_beta   90.00
_cell.angle_gamma   90.00
#
_symmetry.space_group_name_H-M   'P 1'
#
loop_
_entity.id
_entity.type
_entity.pdbx_description
1 polymer ?
#
loop_
_entity_poly.entity_id
_entity_poly.type
_entity_poly.pdbx_seq_one_letter_code
_entity_poly.pdbx_strand_id
1 'polypeptide(L)'
;MLHQKQMLIHATSLLIVIYLSLCWGKLEDYEFQEIDPPVMRVNKHLYKSEDVVTNRFTVFPSDPPLVLCRCWESKKFPLCDGAHRAHNERNKDNIGPAIISASNKHNLYMNDTSGNETNVAHANENWDSDDKKKK
;
A
#
# COMPACT_ATOMS: atom_id res chain seq x y z
N MET A 1 -46.19 -25.58 42.49
CA MET A 1 -45.50 -24.48 41.77
C MET A 1 -44.32 -24.94 40.90
N LEU A 2 -43.53 -25.94 41.31
CA LEU A 2 -42.39 -26.45 40.52
C LEU A 2 -42.79 -27.11 39.19
N HIS A 3 -43.87 -27.89 39.17
CA HIS A 3 -44.40 -28.52 37.95
C HIS A 3 -44.92 -27.52 36.90
N GLN A 4 -45.49 -26.40 37.34
CA GLN A 4 -45.98 -25.34 36.43
C GLN A 4 -44.82 -24.61 35.74
N LYS A 5 -43.68 -24.41 36.45
CA LYS A 5 -42.45 -23.86 35.86
C LYS A 5 -41.82 -24.83 34.86
N GLN A 6 -41.81 -26.14 35.14
CA GLN A 6 -41.27 -27.15 34.23
C GLN A 6 -42.06 -27.23 32.91
N MET A 7 -43.39 -27.18 32.98
CA MET A 7 -44.26 -27.18 31.80
C MET A 7 -44.04 -25.95 30.91
N LEU A 8 -43.82 -24.77 31.52
CA LEU A 8 -43.53 -23.54 30.78
C LEU A 8 -42.16 -23.57 30.09
N ILE A 9 -41.15 -24.17 30.72
CA ILE A 9 -39.82 -24.36 30.12
C ILE A 9 -39.91 -25.31 28.92
N HIS A 10 -40.65 -26.41 29.02
CA HIS A 10 -40.78 -27.35 27.90
C HIS A 10 -41.58 -26.76 26.74
N ALA A 11 -42.64 -25.99 27.03
CA ALA A 11 -43.43 -25.31 26.00
C ALA A 11 -42.64 -24.21 25.27
N THR A 12 -41.83 -23.43 25.99
CA THR A 12 -40.98 -22.40 25.38
C THR A 12 -39.85 -23.01 24.53
N SER A 13 -39.24 -24.10 24.99
CA SER A 13 -38.24 -24.84 24.21
C SER A 13 -38.81 -25.41 22.91
N LEU A 14 -40.02 -25.97 22.95
CA LEU A 14 -40.69 -26.48 21.74
C LEU A 14 -41.00 -25.34 20.74
N LEU A 15 -41.45 -24.18 21.22
CA LEU A 15 -41.71 -23.02 20.36
C LEU A 15 -40.42 -22.48 19.71
N ILE A 16 -39.30 -22.49 20.44
CA ILE A 16 -38.00 -22.10 19.88
C ILE A 16 -37.55 -23.09 18.80
N VAL A 17 -37.67 -24.39 19.05
CA VAL A 17 -37.30 -25.43 18.06
C VAL A 17 -38.18 -25.34 16.82
N ILE A 18 -39.49 -25.10 16.97
CA ILE A 18 -40.41 -24.90 15.84
C ILE A 18 -40.06 -23.62 15.07
N TYR A 19 -39.78 -22.51 15.76
CA TYR A 19 -39.38 -21.25 15.12
C TYR A 19 -38.06 -21.42 14.36
N LEU A 20 -37.05 -22.06 14.97
CA LEU A 20 -35.77 -22.33 14.32
C LEU A 20 -35.93 -23.27 13.12
N SER A 21 -36.79 -24.28 13.20
CA SER A 21 -37.08 -25.19 12.07
C SER A 21 -37.82 -24.50 10.92
N LEU A 22 -38.75 -23.59 11.23
CA LEU A 22 -39.45 -22.76 10.24
C LEU A 22 -38.55 -21.68 9.63
N CYS A 23 -37.55 -21.21 10.37
CA CYS A 23 -36.56 -20.25 9.89
C CYS A 23 -35.40 -20.93 9.15
N TRP A 24 -35.14 -22.23 9.36
CA TRP A 24 -34.03 -22.96 8.73
C TRP A 24 -34.13 -22.99 7.21
N GLY A 25 -35.35 -23.13 6.66
CA GLY A 25 -35.58 -23.14 5.21
C GLY A 25 -35.55 -21.77 4.52
N LYS A 26 -35.28 -20.68 5.26
CA LYS A 26 -35.14 -19.31 4.69
C LYS A 26 -33.70 -18.82 4.61
N LEU A 27 -32.73 -19.64 5.02
CA LEU A 27 -31.31 -19.30 5.01
C LEU A 27 -30.53 -19.95 3.85
N GLU A 28 -31.15 -20.85 3.08
CA GLU A 28 -30.48 -21.56 1.98
C GLU A 28 -30.46 -20.82 0.64
N ASP A 29 -31.23 -19.73 0.49
CA ASP A 29 -31.29 -18.96 -0.76
C ASP A 29 -30.49 -17.64 -0.72
N TYR A 30 -29.65 -17.44 0.30
CA TYR A 30 -28.66 -16.35 0.23
C TYR A 30 -27.48 -16.82 -0.62
N GLU A 31 -27.71 -16.90 -1.93
CA GLU A 31 -26.68 -17.04 -2.93
C GLU A 31 -25.72 -15.85 -2.76
N PHE A 32 -24.54 -16.15 -2.23
CA PHE A 32 -23.47 -15.18 -2.02
C PHE A 32 -22.99 -14.71 -3.39
N GLN A 33 -23.63 -13.68 -3.91
CA GLN A 33 -23.19 -13.04 -5.14
C GLN A 33 -21.81 -12.42 -4.85
N GLU A 34 -20.75 -13.07 -5.36
CA GLU A 34 -19.39 -12.55 -5.34
C GLU A 34 -19.34 -11.29 -6.19
N ILE A 35 -19.66 -10.15 -5.58
CA ILE A 35 -19.44 -8.85 -6.20
C ILE A 35 -17.94 -8.60 -6.05
N ASP A 36 -17.18 -8.85 -7.12
CA ASP A 36 -15.77 -8.49 -7.15
C ASP A 36 -15.64 -7.02 -6.71
N PRO A 37 -14.84 -6.72 -5.67
CA PRO A 37 -14.68 -5.34 -5.23
C PRO A 37 -14.18 -4.52 -6.41
N PRO A 38 -14.67 -3.28 -6.57
CA PRO A 38 -14.25 -2.43 -7.69
C PRO A 38 -12.74 -2.28 -7.67
N VAL A 39 -12.08 -2.81 -8.71
CA VAL A 39 -10.61 -2.80 -8.80
C VAL A 39 -10.17 -1.36 -8.98
N MET A 40 -9.61 -0.77 -7.93
CA MET A 40 -9.08 0.59 -7.98
C MET A 40 -7.79 0.58 -8.80
N ARG A 41 -7.87 1.06 -10.05
CA ARG A 41 -6.69 1.18 -10.92
C ARG A 41 -5.81 2.35 -10.47
N VAL A 42 -4.54 2.06 -10.17
CA VAL A 42 -3.53 3.07 -9.80
C VAL A 42 -3.23 3.97 -11.00
N ASN A 43 -2.80 3.38 -12.12
CA ASN A 43 -2.66 4.09 -13.38
C ASN A 43 -4.05 4.36 -13.96
N LYS A 44 -4.40 5.63 -14.22
CA LYS A 44 -5.71 6.00 -14.80
C LYS A 44 -5.67 6.30 -16.30
N HIS A 45 -4.53 6.75 -16.84
CA HIS A 45 -4.49 7.34 -18.19
C HIS A 45 -3.23 7.05 -19.03
N LEU A 46 -2.16 6.52 -18.45
CA LEU A 46 -0.89 6.32 -19.17
C LEU A 46 -0.83 4.94 -19.83
N TYR A 47 -0.41 4.87 -21.09
CA TYR A 47 -0.09 3.63 -21.83
C TYR A 47 -1.14 2.50 -21.67
N LYS A 48 -2.42 2.82 -21.87
CA LYS A 48 -3.55 1.88 -21.65
C LYS A 48 -3.67 0.74 -22.64
N SER A 49 -2.99 0.84 -23.78
CA SER A 49 -2.87 -0.24 -24.77
C SER A 49 -1.85 -1.30 -24.36
N GLU A 50 -0.97 -1.01 -23.41
CA GLU A 50 0.06 -1.93 -22.94
C GLU A 50 -0.47 -2.78 -21.78
N ASP A 51 -0.24 -4.09 -21.85
CA ASP A 51 -0.60 -5.01 -20.77
C ASP A 51 0.24 -4.75 -19.51
N VAL A 52 1.51 -4.39 -19.71
CA VAL A 52 2.47 -4.08 -18.64
C VAL A 52 3.37 -2.91 -19.05
N VAL A 53 3.28 -1.80 -18.34
CA VAL A 53 4.11 -0.62 -18.59
C VAL A 53 5.43 -0.74 -17.83
N THR A 54 6.54 -0.85 -18.56
CA THR A 54 7.90 -0.96 -17.98
C THR A 54 8.81 0.13 -18.54
N ASN A 55 9.65 0.72 -17.70
CA ASN A 55 10.69 1.67 -18.12
C ASN A 55 12.06 1.21 -17.64
N ARG A 56 13.06 1.25 -18.53
CA ARG A 56 14.44 0.83 -18.25
C ARG A 56 15.37 2.02 -18.36
N PHE A 57 16.27 2.15 -17.39
CA PHE A 57 17.31 3.17 -17.37
C PHE A 57 18.66 2.54 -17.05
N THR A 58 19.70 3.07 -17.67
CA THR A 58 21.08 2.84 -17.28
C THR A 58 21.55 4.08 -16.53
N VAL A 59 22.18 3.90 -15.37
CA VAL A 59 22.67 5.00 -14.53
C VAL A 59 24.16 4.81 -14.30
N PHE A 60 24.95 5.81 -14.62
CA PHE A 60 26.39 5.83 -14.38
C PHE A 60 26.73 6.68 -13.14
N PRO A 61 27.87 6.43 -12.46
CA PRO A 61 28.28 7.23 -11.31
C PRO A 61 28.49 8.72 -11.58
N SER A 62 28.72 9.11 -12.83
CA SER A 62 28.84 10.51 -13.27
C SER A 62 27.50 11.20 -13.51
N ASP A 63 26.41 10.43 -13.57
CA ASP A 63 25.10 10.97 -13.94
C ASP A 63 24.43 11.68 -12.76
N PRO A 64 23.61 12.71 -13.03
CA PRO A 64 22.75 13.27 -12.01
C PRO A 64 21.75 12.21 -11.50
N PRO A 65 21.30 12.30 -10.24
CA PRO A 65 20.29 11.41 -9.69
C PRO A 65 19.02 11.39 -10.55
N LEU A 66 18.55 10.20 -10.87
CA LEU A 66 17.31 9.97 -11.60
C LEU A 66 16.13 9.96 -10.63
N VAL A 67 15.12 10.79 -10.89
CA VAL A 67 13.92 10.89 -10.06
C VAL A 67 12.73 10.32 -10.83
N LEU A 68 12.25 9.14 -10.42
CA LEU A 68 11.20 8.38 -11.09
C LEU A 68 9.84 8.54 -10.43
N CYS A 69 8.80 8.65 -11.27
CA CYS A 69 7.41 8.72 -10.85
C CYS A 69 6.93 7.34 -10.35
N ARG A 70 6.22 7.35 -9.21
CA ARG A 70 5.50 6.17 -8.70
C ARG A 70 4.00 6.39 -8.56
N CYS A 71 3.53 7.64 -8.73
CA CYS A 71 2.12 7.99 -8.56
C CYS A 71 1.27 7.88 -9.84
N TRP A 72 1.89 7.67 -11.01
CA TRP A 72 1.23 7.60 -12.33
C TRP A 72 0.48 8.88 -12.77
N GLU A 73 0.72 10.01 -12.12
CA GLU A 73 0.09 11.31 -12.45
C GLU A 73 1.07 12.30 -13.12
N SER A 74 2.34 11.91 -13.30
CA SER A 74 3.35 12.77 -13.91
C SER A 74 3.09 12.97 -15.40
N LYS A 75 3.15 14.22 -15.86
CA LYS A 75 3.09 14.56 -17.29
C LYS A 75 4.40 14.21 -18.01
N LYS A 76 5.49 14.03 -17.26
CA LYS A 76 6.80 13.61 -17.76
C LYS A 76 7.09 12.15 -17.45
N PHE A 77 6.05 11.33 -17.19
CA PHE A 77 6.22 9.92 -16.89
C PHE A 77 7.09 9.26 -17.96
N PRO A 78 8.13 8.50 -17.57
CA PRO A 78 8.41 7.91 -16.24
C PRO A 78 9.09 8.80 -15.19
N LEU A 79 9.50 10.02 -15.53
CA LEU A 79 10.17 10.93 -14.58
C LEU A 79 9.17 11.59 -13.63
N CYS A 80 9.60 11.92 -12.42
CA CYS A 80 8.80 12.71 -11.49
C CYS A 80 8.83 14.19 -11.85
N ASP A 81 7.66 14.83 -11.88
CA ASP A 81 7.48 16.27 -12.10
C ASP A 81 6.84 16.99 -10.90
N GLY A 82 6.64 16.27 -9.78
CA GLY A 82 5.99 16.80 -8.57
C GLY A 82 4.48 16.56 -8.48
N ALA A 83 3.82 15.95 -9.50
CA ALA A 83 2.38 15.71 -9.51
C ALA A 83 1.88 14.86 -8.31
N HIS A 84 2.75 14.07 -7.69
CA HIS A 84 2.44 13.29 -6.48
C HIS A 84 1.92 14.17 -5.32
N ARG A 85 2.32 15.45 -5.22
CA ARG A 85 1.84 16.35 -4.17
C ARG A 85 0.32 16.59 -4.29
N ALA A 86 -0.15 16.94 -5.49
CA ALA A 86 -1.57 17.13 -5.75
C ALA A 86 -2.36 15.82 -5.69
N HIS A 87 -1.72 14.68 -5.98
CA HIS A 87 -2.31 13.36 -5.77
C HIS A 87 -2.52 13.08 -4.27
N ASN A 88 -1.48 13.27 -3.46
CA ASN A 88 -1.51 13.07 -2.01
C ASN A 88 -2.56 13.93 -1.33
N GLU A 89 -2.65 15.21 -1.70
CA GLU A 89 -3.62 16.13 -1.11
C GLU A 89 -5.09 15.71 -1.36
N ARG A 90 -5.38 15.31 -2.61
CA ARG A 90 -6.72 14.87 -3.04
C ARG A 90 -7.12 13.53 -2.43
N ASN A 91 -6.19 12.58 -2.37
CA ASN A 91 -6.48 11.21 -1.96
C ASN A 91 -6.13 10.90 -0.50
N LYS A 92 -5.57 11.88 0.24
CA LYS A 92 -4.99 11.68 1.59
C LYS A 92 -3.93 10.56 1.60
N ASP A 93 -3.08 10.58 0.59
CA ASP A 93 -1.99 9.62 0.37
C ASP A 93 -0.63 10.23 0.76
N ASN A 94 0.43 9.42 0.81
CA ASN A 94 1.79 9.82 1.16
C ASN A 94 2.85 9.35 0.16
N ILE A 95 2.47 9.08 -1.09
CA ILE A 95 3.41 8.56 -2.09
C ILE A 95 4.43 9.62 -2.52
N GLY A 96 5.67 9.18 -2.73
CA GLY A 96 6.78 10.00 -3.24
C GLY A 96 7.50 9.34 -4.41
N PRO A 97 8.40 10.06 -5.09
CA PRO A 97 9.19 9.50 -6.18
C PRO A 97 10.20 8.44 -5.68
N ALA A 98 10.77 7.68 -6.60
CA ALA A 98 11.99 6.91 -6.36
C ALA A 98 13.20 7.71 -6.85
N ILE A 99 14.24 7.85 -6.03
CA ILE A 99 15.47 8.55 -6.40
C ILE A 99 16.58 7.52 -6.54
N ILE A 100 17.18 7.46 -7.72
CA ILE A 100 18.22 6.49 -8.06
C ILE A 100 19.49 7.27 -8.40
N SER A 101 20.55 7.02 -7.64
CA SER A 101 21.87 7.59 -7.89
C SER A 101 22.92 6.48 -7.81
N ALA A 102 23.80 6.40 -8.80
CA ALA A 102 24.97 5.55 -8.70
C ALA A 102 26.05 6.31 -7.92
N SER A 103 26.49 5.75 -6.80
CA SER A 103 27.69 6.24 -6.10
C SER A 103 28.76 5.16 -6.17
N ASN A 104 30.02 5.58 -6.35
CA ASN A 104 31.15 4.66 -6.42
C ASN A 104 31.49 4.18 -4.99
N LYS A 105 30.73 3.19 -4.50
CA LYS A 105 30.82 2.67 -3.11
C LYS A 105 31.81 1.52 -2.96
N HIS A 106 32.91 1.50 -3.73
CA HIS A 106 33.96 0.49 -3.57
C HIS A 106 34.78 0.64 -2.27
N ASN A 107 34.17 1.10 -1.18
CA ASN A 107 34.78 1.19 0.15
C ASN A 107 33.78 1.08 1.31
N LEU A 108 32.59 0.49 1.10
CA LEU A 108 31.61 0.28 2.18
C LEU A 108 31.43 -1.17 2.61
N TYR A 109 32.10 -2.14 1.97
CA TYR A 109 31.93 -3.57 2.25
C TYR A 109 33.23 -4.41 2.22
N MET A 110 34.42 -3.81 2.37
CA MET A 110 35.70 -4.57 2.39
C MET A 110 36.63 -4.21 3.56
N ASN A 111 36.12 -3.69 4.68
CA ASN A 111 36.93 -3.42 5.87
C ASN A 111 36.45 -4.24 7.09
N ASP A 112 36.53 -5.57 7.04
CA ASP A 112 36.29 -6.41 8.22
C ASP A 112 37.14 -7.70 8.29
N THR A 113 38.45 -7.65 8.02
CA THR A 113 39.36 -8.74 8.46
C THR A 113 40.49 -8.30 9.39
N SER A 114 40.41 -7.10 9.96
CA SER A 114 41.29 -6.70 11.07
C SER A 114 40.49 -5.88 12.06
N GLY A 115 40.09 -6.51 13.17
CA GLY A 115 39.35 -5.88 14.26
C GLY A 115 39.89 -4.50 14.62
N ASN A 116 39.11 -3.48 14.28
CA ASN A 116 39.23 -2.10 14.71
C ASN A 116 37.87 -1.47 14.42
N GLU A 117 37.04 -1.38 15.46
CA GLU A 117 35.78 -0.66 15.41
C GLU A 117 36.07 0.85 15.43
N THR A 118 35.95 1.51 14.29
CA THR A 118 35.80 2.98 14.27
C THR A 118 34.60 3.36 13.40
N ASN A 119 33.52 3.70 14.10
CA ASN A 119 32.42 4.57 13.70
C ASN A 119 31.75 4.27 12.35
N VAL A 120 30.71 3.44 12.42
CA VAL A 120 29.63 3.41 11.43
C VAL A 120 28.99 4.81 11.40
N ALA A 121 29.34 5.60 10.38
CA ALA A 121 28.56 6.79 10.05
C ALA A 121 27.18 6.31 9.57
N HIS A 122 26.21 6.33 10.48
CA HIS A 122 24.80 6.34 10.12
C HIS A 122 24.58 7.54 9.19
N ALA A 123 24.44 7.29 7.89
CA ALA A 123 24.00 8.29 6.93
C ALA A 123 22.51 8.57 7.14
N ASN A 124 22.23 9.26 8.25
CA ASN A 124 20.97 9.88 8.58
C ASN A 124 21.19 11.40 8.43
N GLU A 125 21.33 11.89 7.21
CA GLU A 125 21.42 13.34 6.98
C GLU A 125 20.18 13.82 6.24
N ASN A 126 19.21 14.23 7.06
CA ASN A 126 18.33 15.39 6.89
C ASN A 126 18.04 15.83 5.45
N TRP A 127 16.89 15.38 4.96
CA TRP A 127 16.20 16.00 3.85
C TRP A 127 15.24 17.07 4.39
N ASP A 128 15.79 18.12 5.00
CA ASP A 128 15.00 19.31 5.28
C ASP A 128 15.88 20.58 5.33
N SER A 129 15.29 21.66 4.83
CA SER A 129 15.77 23.05 4.86
C SER A 129 17.03 23.41 4.08
N ASP A 130 16.88 23.69 2.78
CA ASP A 130 17.68 24.74 2.11
C ASP A 130 16.96 25.31 0.88
N ASP A 131 15.74 25.80 1.09
CA ASP A 131 14.98 26.59 0.10
C ASP A 131 14.78 28.05 0.55
N LYS A 132 15.71 28.59 1.36
CA LYS A 132 15.74 30.00 1.75
C LYS A 132 17.15 30.58 1.76
N LYS A 133 17.72 30.81 0.57
CA LYS A 133 18.66 31.91 0.29
C LYS A 133 18.98 32.03 -1.20
N LYS A 134 17.98 32.43 -2.00
CA LYS A 134 18.18 33.14 -3.26
C LYS A 134 17.08 34.19 -3.48
N LYS A 135 17.18 35.29 -2.73
CA LYS A 135 16.90 36.68 -3.15
C LYS A 135 17.21 37.61 -2.00
#